data_AF-A0A765FUD2-F1
#
_entry.id   AF-A0A765FUD2-F1
#
_cell.length_a   1.000
_cell.length_b   1.000
_cell.length_c   1.000
_cell.angle_alpha   90.00
_cell.angle_beta   90.00
_cell.angle_gamma   90.00
#
_symmetry.space_group_name_H-M   'P 1'
#
loop_
_entity.id
_entity.type
_entity.pdbx_description
1 polymer ?
#
loop_
_entity_poly.entity_id
_entity_poly.type
_entity_poly.pdbx_seq_one_letter_code
_entity_poly.pdbx_strand_id
1 'polypeptide(L)' 'AGGTTPYSYVWKKGGSAVSGQTTATLNKANTAAGDAGDYVCEVTDASTPAGKVTSSTCTVTVA' A
#
# COMPACT_ATOMS: atom_id res chain seq x y z
N ALA A 1 -13.10 6.77 -12.94
CA ALA A 1 -12.49 6.86 -11.60
C ALA A 1 -13.62 6.74 -10.59
N GLY A 2 -13.71 5.62 -9.89
CA GLY A 2 -14.83 5.33 -9.01
C GLY A 2 -14.77 3.87 -8.59
N GLY A 3 -14.57 3.64 -7.30
CA GLY A 3 -14.81 2.35 -6.66
C GLY A 3 -15.89 2.51 -5.59
N THR A 4 -16.30 1.40 -4.99
CA THR A 4 -17.32 1.39 -3.95
C THR A 4 -16.69 1.52 -2.57
N THR A 5 -17.03 2.56 -1.82
CA THR A 5 -16.61 2.68 -0.42
C THR A 5 -17.32 1.65 0.48
N PRO A 6 -16.67 1.11 1.53
CA PRO A 6 -15.34 1.46 2.03
C PRO A 6 -14.19 0.81 1.24
N TYR A 7 -13.04 1.50 1.19
CA TYR A 7 -11.81 0.97 0.60
C TYR A 7 -10.93 0.32 1.66
N SER A 8 -10.37 -0.84 1.34
CA SER A 8 -9.34 -1.51 2.12
C SER A 8 -7.99 -1.33 1.43
N TYR A 9 -6.99 -0.83 2.15
CA TYR A 9 -5.64 -0.66 1.64
C TYR A 9 -4.71 -1.72 2.22
N VAL A 10 -3.81 -2.25 1.40
CA VAL A 10 -2.74 -3.16 1.82
C VAL A 10 -1.44 -2.68 1.22
N TRP A 11 -0.54 -2.20 2.07
CA TRP A 11 0.82 -1.88 1.65
C TRP A 11 1.66 -3.14 1.57
N LYS A 12 2.47 -3.25 0.52
CA LYS A 12 3.43 -4.32 0.29
C LYS A 12 4.81 -3.73 0.08
N LYS A 13 5.81 -4.30 0.73
CA LYS A 13 7.23 -3.98 0.57
C LYS A 13 7.96 -5.19 -0.02
N GLY A 14 8.56 -5.04 -1.20
CA GLY A 14 9.31 -6.10 -1.86
C GLY A 14 8.48 -7.38 -2.06
N GLY A 15 7.17 -7.25 -2.26
CA GLY A 15 6.21 -8.36 -2.37
C GLY A 15 5.57 -8.82 -1.05
N SER A 16 6.10 -8.42 0.10
CA SER A 16 5.58 -8.80 1.43
C SER A 16 4.64 -7.74 1.99
N ALA A 17 3.48 -8.14 2.50
CA ALA A 17 2.55 -7.19 3.14
C ALA A 17 3.19 -6.53 4.37
N VAL A 18 3.03 -5.21 4.48
CA VAL A 18 3.47 -4.40 5.62
C VAL A 18 2.34 -4.40 6.65
N SER A 19 2.52 -5.20 7.71
CA SER A 19 1.52 -5.32 8.79
C SER A 19 1.22 -3.96 9.43
N GLY A 20 -0.07 -3.70 9.66
CA GLY A 20 -0.56 -2.48 10.31
C GLY A 20 -0.71 -1.27 9.39
N GLN A 21 -0.40 -1.39 8.09
CA GLN A 21 -0.53 -0.31 7.12
C GLN A 21 -1.74 -0.55 6.22
N THR A 22 -2.88 -0.04 6.68
CA THR A 22 -4.20 -0.16 6.01
C THR A 22 -4.80 1.19 5.61
N THR A 23 -4.01 2.24 5.71
CA THR A 23 -4.38 3.61 5.31
C THR A 23 -3.96 3.90 3.87
N ALA A 24 -4.62 4.88 3.24
CA ALA A 24 -4.25 5.36 1.90
C ALA A 24 -2.83 5.95 1.85
N THR A 25 -2.29 6.36 2.99
CA THR A 25 -0.95 6.93 3.14
C THR A 25 -0.15 6.07 4.10
N LEU A 26 1.02 5.62 3.65
CA LEU A 26 2.03 4.97 4.49
C LEU A 26 2.84 6.06 5.19
N ASN A 27 2.53 6.37 6.46
CA ASN A 27 3.31 7.32 7.24
C ASN A 27 4.30 6.57 8.13
N LYS A 28 5.60 6.79 7.95
CA LYS A 28 6.65 6.21 8.77
C LYS A 28 7.54 7.32 9.33
N ALA A 29 7.31 7.65 10.60
CA ALA A 29 8.02 8.75 11.28
C ALA A 29 9.53 8.50 11.44
N ASN A 30 9.92 7.24 11.69
CA ASN A 30 11.30 6.83 11.78
C ASN A 30 11.63 5.91 10.61
N THR A 31 12.24 6.46 9.56
CA THR A 31 12.82 5.69 8.47
C THR A 31 14.20 5.18 8.88
N ALA A 32 14.39 3.86 8.87
CA ALA A 32 15.69 3.22 9.06
C ALA A 32 16.19 2.60 7.73
N ALA A 33 17.45 2.20 7.65
CA ALA A 33 17.98 1.51 6.45
C ALA A 33 17.14 0.27 6.05
N GLY A 34 16.56 -0.42 7.05
CA GLY A 34 15.63 -1.54 6.84
C GLY A 34 14.28 -1.15 6.22
N ASP A 35 13.99 0.14 6.05
CA ASP A 35 12.81 0.67 5.36
C ASP A 35 13.05 0.92 3.87
N ALA A 36 14.29 0.97 3.40
CA ALA A 36 14.54 1.04 1.96
C ALA A 36 13.97 -0.18 1.23
N GLY A 37 13.35 0.03 0.06
CA GLY A 37 12.78 -1.03 -0.78
C GLY A 37 11.61 -0.56 -1.64
N ASP A 38 11.04 -1.50 -2.38
CA ASP A 38 9.93 -1.24 -3.31
C ASP A 38 8.58 -1.35 -2.62
N TYR A 39 7.81 -0.27 -2.63
CA TYR A 39 6.49 -0.20 -2.02
C TYR A 39 5.38 -0.17 -3.06
N VAL A 40 4.32 -0.93 -2.79
CA VAL A 40 3.12 -1.02 -3.61
C VAL A 40 1.91 -0.96 -2.70
N CYS A 41 0.87 -0.22 -3.09
CA CYS A 41 -0.41 -0.18 -2.38
C CYS A 41 -1.46 -0.93 -3.20
N GLU A 42 -2.05 -1.96 -2.62
CA GLU A 42 -3.21 -2.65 -3.19
C GLU A 42 -4.48 -2.11 -2.52
N VAL A 43 -5.39 -1.59 -3.33
CA VAL A 43 -6.68 -1.07 -2.89
C VAL A 43 -7.77 -2.03 -3.31
N THR A 44 -8.57 -2.48 -2.36
CA THR A 44 -9.79 -3.27 -2.61
C THR A 44 -11.01 -2.43 -2.28
N ASP A 45 -11.95 -2.33 -3.19
CA ASP A 45 -13.23 -1.69 -2.96
C ASP A 45 -14.28 -2.67 -2.40
N ALA A 46 -15.44 -2.15 -2.00
CA ALA A 46 -16.55 -2.93 -1.48
C ALA A 46 -17.57 -3.34 -2.56
N SER A 47 -17.22 -3.28 -3.85
CA SER A 47 -18.16 -3.71 -4.90
C SER A 47 -18.34 -5.22 -4.91
N THR A 48 -19.38 -5.69 -5.60
CA THR A 48 -19.61 -7.14 -5.79
C THR A 48 -19.69 -7.42 -7.28
N PRO A 49 -18.67 -8.07 -7.89
CA PRO A 49 -17.43 -8.55 -7.27
C PRO A 49 -16.50 -7.40 -6.85
N ALA A 50 -15.62 -7.65 -5.86
CA ALA A 50 -14.72 -6.63 -5.33
C ALA A 50 -13.67 -6.23 -6.38
N GLY A 51 -13.59 -4.93 -6.68
CA GLY A 51 -12.54 -4.36 -7.49
C GLY A 51 -11.23 -4.30 -6.72
N LYS A 52 -10.14 -4.77 -7.34
CA LYS A 52 -8.78 -4.64 -6.81
C LYS A 52 -7.93 -3.84 -7.76
N VAL A 53 -7.24 -2.83 -7.25
CA VAL A 53 -6.32 -1.99 -8.00
C VAL A 53 -5.01 -1.90 -7.25
N THR A 54 -3.93 -2.22 -7.95
CA THR A 54 -2.56 -2.13 -7.43
C THR A 54 -1.91 -0.86 -7.94
N SER A 55 -1.33 -0.06 -7.06
CA SER A 55 -0.60 1.16 -7.44
C SER A 55 0.68 0.82 -8.22
N SER A 56 1.28 1.83 -8.84
CA SER A 56 2.66 1.71 -9.33
C SER A 56 3.63 1.45 -8.17
N THR A 57 4.72 0.77 -8.48
CA THR A 57 5.83 0.54 -7.55
C THR A 57 6.55 1.85 -7.26
N CYS A 58 6.73 2.16 -5.98
CA CYS A 58 7.48 3.30 -5.47
C CYS A 58 8.73 2.79 -4.75
N THR A 59 9.91 3.01 -5.32
CA THR A 59 11.18 2.63 -4.71
C THR A 59 11.62 3.68 -3.70
N VAL A 60 11.72 3.30 -2.43
CA VAL A 60 12.19 4.16 -1.34
C VAL A 60 13.65 3.85 -1.05
N THR A 61 14.51 4.86 -1.10
CA THR A 61 15.92 4.76 -0.70
C THR A 61 16.14 5.56 0.58
N VAL A 62 16.84 4.98 1.55
CA VAL A 62 17.28 5.65 2.77
C VAL A 62 18.78 5.85 2.66
N ALA A 63 19.24 7.11 2.74
CA ALA A 63 20.64 7.50 2.69
C ALA A 63 21.15 7.88 4.09
#